data_AF-A0A954THE0-F1
#
_entry.id   AF-A0A954THE0-F1
#
_cell.length_a   1.000
_cell.length_b   1.000
_cell.length_c   1.000
_cell.angle_alpha   90.00
_cell.angle_beta   90.00
_cell.angle_gamma   90.00
#
_symmetry.space_group_name_H-M   'P 1'
#
loop_
_entity.id
_entity.type
_entity.pdbx_description
1 polymer ?
#
loop_
_entity_poly.entity_id
_entity_poly.type
_entity_poly.pdbx_seq_one_letter_code
_entity_poly.pdbx_strand_id
1 'polypeptide(L)'
;EKSLPLMKSGGKVVSLVGPPDPSFAKARGMNFLMNFVFGLLSWRIRRKANKHGVEYSFLFMRPDGEQLAEICKLLETEQIRPVVDKVFPFDQAKEALAYLEKGHAKGKVVVQLR
;
A
#
# COMPACT_ATOMS: atom_id res chain seq x y z
N GLU A 1 4.69 10.26 -7.80
CA GLU A 1 5.04 11.27 -8.84
C GLU A 1 5.56 10.63 -10.12
N LYS A 2 6.64 9.83 -10.06
CA LYS A 2 7.23 9.18 -11.25
C LYS A 2 6.28 8.28 -12.05
N SER A 3 5.25 7.72 -11.39
CA SER A 3 4.24 6.87 -12.03
C SER A 3 3.08 7.62 -12.69
N LEU A 4 2.89 8.92 -12.39
CA LEU A 4 1.75 9.69 -12.93
C LEU A 4 1.76 9.76 -14.47
N PRO A 5 2.90 9.98 -15.14
CA PRO A 5 2.92 10.02 -16.61
C PRO A 5 2.66 8.66 -17.28
N LEU A 6 2.75 7.56 -16.53
CA LEU A 6 2.51 6.20 -17.05
C LEU A 6 1.02 5.82 -17.04
N MET A 7 0.17 6.62 -16.39
CA MET A 7 -1.25 6.32 -16.25
C MET A 7 -2.07 6.86 -17.41
N LYS A 8 -3.10 6.11 -17.80
CA LYS A 8 -4.12 6.58 -18.73
C LYS A 8 -4.99 7.65 -18.06
N SER A 9 -5.48 8.60 -18.86
CA SER A 9 -6.47 9.58 -18.41
C SER A 9 -7.71 8.87 -17.83
N GLY A 10 -8.27 9.41 -16.74
CA GLY A 10 -9.33 8.79 -15.94
C GLY A 10 -8.82 7.77 -14.91
N GLY A 11 -7.52 7.49 -14.87
CA GLY A 11 -6.92 6.59 -13.88
C GLY A 11 -6.90 7.17 -12.46
N LYS A 12 -6.65 6.30 -11.48
CA LYS A 12 -6.47 6.66 -10.06
C LYS A 12 -5.16 6.10 -9.53
N VAL A 13 -4.32 6.96 -8.98
CA VAL A 13 -3.15 6.59 -8.19
C VAL A 13 -3.55 6.53 -6.73
N VAL A 14 -3.46 5.33 -6.16
CA VAL A 14 -3.55 5.11 -4.72
C VAL A 14 -2.13 4.97 -4.18
N SER A 15 -1.75 5.83 -3.23
CA SER A 15 -0.39 5.82 -2.68
C SER A 15 -0.39 5.48 -1.19
N LEU A 16 0.43 4.50 -0.81
CA LEU A 16 0.78 4.24 0.58
C LEU A 16 1.78 5.26 1.14
N VAL A 17 2.49 5.96 0.26
CA VAL A 17 3.53 6.93 0.60
C VAL A 17 3.19 8.28 -0.03
N GLY A 18 2.98 9.30 0.79
CA GLY A 18 2.65 10.63 0.31
C GLY A 18 1.87 11.42 1.35
N PRO A 19 1.53 12.69 1.03
CA PRO A 19 0.72 13.49 1.94
C PRO A 19 -0.71 12.91 2.02
N PRO A 20 -1.32 12.92 3.21
CA PRO A 20 -2.74 12.64 3.35
C PRO A 20 -3.55 13.68 2.57
N ASP A 21 -4.65 13.23 2.00
CA ASP A 21 -5.55 14.05 1.19
C ASP A 21 -6.93 14.20 1.87
N PRO A 22 -7.83 15.05 1.34
CA PRO A 22 -9.15 15.21 1.94
C PRO A 22 -9.98 13.92 1.98
N SER A 23 -9.79 12.99 1.03
CA SER A 23 -10.54 11.72 1.05
C SER A 23 -10.18 10.89 2.28
N PHE A 24 -8.92 10.92 2.69
CA PHE A 24 -8.45 10.30 3.92
C PHE A 24 -9.07 10.88 5.19
N ALA A 25 -9.20 12.22 5.31
CA ALA A 25 -9.86 12.84 6.46
C ALA A 25 -11.34 12.44 6.54
N LYS A 26 -12.05 12.46 5.41
CA LYS A 26 -13.46 12.01 5.33
C LYS A 26 -13.62 10.55 5.73
N ALA A 27 -12.76 9.67 5.22
CA ALA A 27 -12.80 8.24 5.54
C ALA A 27 -12.56 7.96 7.05
N ARG A 28 -11.91 8.88 7.75
CA ARG A 28 -11.70 8.82 9.20
C ARG A 28 -12.72 9.60 10.03
N GLY A 29 -13.76 10.17 9.40
CA GLY A 29 -14.75 10.97 10.11
C GLY A 29 -14.18 12.25 10.73
N MET A 30 -13.09 12.78 10.18
CA MET A 30 -12.45 14.00 10.72
C MET A 30 -13.24 15.26 10.36
N ASN A 31 -13.07 16.30 11.18
CA ASN A 31 -13.76 17.58 11.00
C ASN A 31 -13.31 18.36 9.75
N PHE A 32 -14.04 19.43 9.43
CA PHE A 32 -13.78 20.28 8.26
C PHE A 32 -12.38 20.90 8.25
N LEU A 33 -11.83 21.24 9.40
CA LEU A 33 -10.47 21.79 9.51
C LEU A 33 -9.42 20.81 8.96
N MET A 34 -9.53 19.53 9.31
CA MET A 34 -8.60 18.51 8.81
C MET A 34 -8.71 18.30 7.30
N ASN A 35 -9.93 18.38 6.74
CA ASN A 35 -10.14 18.33 5.29
C ASN A 35 -9.40 19.48 4.58
N PHE A 36 -9.44 20.69 5.15
CA PHE A 36 -8.71 21.85 4.62
C PHE A 36 -7.19 21.66 4.70
N VAL A 37 -6.69 21.26 5.88
CA VAL A 37 -5.25 21.03 6.11
C VAL A 37 -4.70 19.98 5.14
N PHE A 38 -5.35 18.82 5.02
CA PHE A 38 -4.91 17.78 4.08
C PHE A 38 -5.12 18.19 2.61
N GLY A 39 -6.08 19.06 2.33
CA GLY A 39 -6.24 19.71 1.04
C GLY A 39 -4.99 20.51 0.64
N LEU A 40 -4.44 21.29 1.58
CA LEU A 40 -3.20 22.05 1.37
C LEU A 40 -1.97 21.13 1.27
N LEU A 41 -1.82 20.15 2.18
CA LEU A 41 -0.67 19.23 2.17
C LEU A 41 -0.59 18.42 0.87
N SER A 42 -1.74 17.94 0.38
CA SER A 42 -1.83 17.17 -0.86
C SER A 42 -1.98 18.02 -2.13
N TRP A 43 -2.02 19.35 -2.02
CA TRP A 43 -2.34 20.25 -3.15
C TRP A 43 -1.39 20.04 -4.33
N ARG A 44 -0.08 19.98 -4.06
CA ARG A 44 0.94 19.89 -5.11
C ARG A 44 0.85 18.59 -5.90
N ILE A 45 0.63 17.47 -5.22
CA ILE A 45 0.52 16.15 -5.85
C ILE A 45 -0.81 16.00 -6.60
N ARG A 46 -1.92 16.46 -6.00
CA ARG A 46 -3.24 16.45 -6.64
C ARG A 46 -3.28 17.33 -7.89
N ARG A 47 -2.65 18.51 -7.85
CA ARG A 47 -2.53 19.37 -9.04
C ARG A 47 -1.73 18.70 -10.15
N LYS A 48 -0.64 18.01 -9.82
CA LYS A 48 0.13 17.24 -10.81
C LYS A 48 -0.66 16.07 -11.38
N ALA A 49 -1.40 15.34 -10.54
CA ALA A 49 -2.24 14.22 -10.96
C ALA A 49 -3.35 14.70 -11.91
N ASN A 50 -4.08 15.77 -11.54
CA ASN A 50 -5.12 16.37 -12.37
C ASN A 50 -4.58 16.87 -13.72
N LYS A 51 -3.35 17.40 -13.78
CA LYS A 51 -2.71 17.78 -15.06
C LYS A 51 -2.52 16.61 -16.03
N HIS A 52 -2.42 15.38 -15.50
CA HIS A 52 -2.32 14.16 -16.30
C HIS A 52 -3.68 13.46 -16.45
N GLY A 53 -4.78 14.09 -16.01
CA GLY A 53 -6.11 13.49 -16.02
C GLY A 53 -6.26 12.33 -15.03
N VAL A 54 -5.46 12.29 -13.96
CA VAL A 54 -5.40 11.18 -13.01
C VAL A 54 -5.81 11.67 -11.62
N GLU A 55 -6.57 10.86 -10.88
CA GLU A 55 -6.89 11.16 -9.47
C GLU A 55 -5.76 10.65 -8.56
N TYR A 56 -5.43 11.41 -7.51
CA TYR A 56 -4.56 10.95 -6.43
C TYR A 56 -5.37 10.71 -5.16
N SER A 57 -5.14 9.58 -4.49
CA SER A 57 -5.70 9.28 -3.17
C SER A 57 -4.62 8.66 -2.28
N PHE A 58 -4.60 9.09 -1.02
CA PHE A 58 -3.70 8.52 -0.02
C PHE A 58 -4.39 7.35 0.68
N LEU A 59 -3.71 6.20 0.72
CA LEU A 59 -4.15 5.03 1.46
C LEU A 59 -3.27 4.87 2.70
N PHE A 60 -3.89 4.92 3.87
CA PHE A 60 -3.21 4.56 5.11
C PHE A 60 -3.49 3.11 5.45
N MET A 61 -2.45 2.30 5.42
CA MET A 61 -2.52 0.91 5.86
C MET A 61 -2.78 0.85 7.36
N ARG A 62 -3.77 0.04 7.77
CA ARG A 62 -4.07 -0.25 9.17
C ARG A 62 -4.26 -1.76 9.33
N PRO A 63 -3.94 -2.32 10.51
CA PRO A 63 -4.38 -3.67 10.85
C PRO A 63 -5.91 -3.70 10.92
N ASP A 64 -6.52 -4.71 10.29
CA ASP A 64 -7.97 -4.90 10.25
C ASP A 64 -8.25 -6.41 10.14
N GLY A 65 -8.84 -6.99 11.19
CA GLY A 65 -9.03 -8.44 11.29
C GLY A 65 -10.11 -8.97 10.35
N GLU A 66 -11.13 -8.17 10.05
CA GLU A 66 -12.20 -8.54 9.12
C GLU A 66 -11.67 -8.59 7.69
N GLN A 67 -10.91 -7.56 7.30
CA GLN A 67 -10.23 -7.56 5.99
C GLN A 67 -9.24 -8.71 5.87
N LEU A 68 -8.50 -9.05 6.94
CA LEU A 68 -7.60 -10.19 6.92
C LEU A 68 -8.36 -11.51 6.73
N ALA A 69 -9.52 -11.68 7.37
CA ALA A 69 -10.37 -12.85 7.19
C ALA A 69 -10.92 -12.97 5.76
N GLU A 70 -11.26 -11.85 5.12
CA GLU A 70 -11.63 -11.83 3.69
C GLU A 70 -10.46 -12.26 2.80
N ILE A 71 -9.25 -11.77 3.08
CA ILE A 71 -8.04 -12.20 2.37
C ILE A 71 -7.81 -13.70 2.54
N CYS A 72 -8.01 -14.26 3.74
CA CYS A 72 -7.90 -15.71 3.96
C CYS A 72 -8.85 -16.50 3.03
N LYS A 73 -10.11 -16.08 2.88
CA LYS A 73 -11.05 -16.72 1.95
C LYS A 73 -10.56 -16.68 0.50
N LEU A 74 -9.96 -15.57 0.08
CA LEU A 74 -9.38 -15.44 -1.27
C LEU A 74 -8.16 -16.34 -1.48
N LEU A 75 -7.38 -16.59 -0.42
CA LEU A 75 -6.27 -17.56 -0.43
C LEU A 75 -6.79 -19.00 -0.49
N GLU A 76 -7.78 -19.35 0.34
CA GLU A 76 -8.41 -20.67 0.39
C GLU A 76 -9.09 -21.06 -0.94
N THR A 77 -9.69 -20.09 -1.62
CA THR A 77 -10.30 -20.28 -2.96
C THR A 77 -9.31 -20.15 -4.11
N GLU A 78 -8.02 -20.03 -3.82
CA GLU A 78 -6.92 -19.85 -4.78
C GLU A 78 -7.05 -18.66 -5.76
N GLN A 79 -7.98 -17.74 -5.50
CA GLN A 79 -8.14 -16.50 -6.28
C GLN A 79 -6.92 -15.58 -6.11
N ILE A 80 -6.29 -15.65 -4.94
CA ILE A 80 -4.99 -15.03 -4.68
C ILE A 80 -4.00 -16.15 -4.33
N ARG A 81 -2.84 -16.15 -5.00
CA ARG A 81 -1.75 -17.07 -4.70
C ARG A 81 -0.52 -16.28 -4.25
N PRO A 82 -0.03 -16.46 -3.01
CA PRO A 82 1.13 -15.74 -2.53
C PRO A 82 2.37 -16.30 -3.23
N VAL A 83 3.20 -15.40 -3.77
CA VAL A 83 4.52 -15.79 -4.27
C VAL A 83 5.47 -15.87 -3.09
N VAL A 84 5.89 -17.09 -2.74
CA VAL A 84 6.93 -17.34 -1.74
C VAL A 84 8.27 -17.41 -2.47
N ASP A 85 9.17 -16.53 -2.08
CA ASP A 85 10.50 -16.42 -2.68
C ASP A 85 11.45 -17.47 -2.09
N LYS A 86 11.51 -17.50 -0.76
CA LYS A 86 12.36 -18.42 -0.02
C LYS A 86 11.79 -18.72 1.36
N VAL A 87 11.93 -19.96 1.79
CA VAL A 87 11.60 -20.43 3.13
C VAL A 87 12.89 -20.71 3.87
N PHE A 88 13.01 -20.18 5.08
CA PHE A 88 14.12 -20.43 5.99
C PHE A 88 13.61 -21.16 7.23
N PRO A 89 14.33 -22.15 7.76
CA PRO A 89 14.02 -22.70 9.08
C PRO A 89 14.27 -21.62 10.16
N PHE A 90 13.59 -21.73 11.30
CA PHE A 90 13.66 -20.73 12.37
C PHE A 90 15.07 -20.46 12.91
N ASP A 91 15.93 -21.49 12.96
CA ASP A 91 17.34 -21.37 13.34
C ASP A 91 18.15 -20.48 12.38
N GLN A 92 17.62 -20.20 11.17
CA GLN A 92 18.20 -19.32 10.16
C GLN A 92 17.46 -17.96 10.02
N ALA A 93 16.75 -17.52 11.06
CA ALA A 93 16.00 -16.26 11.01
C ALA A 93 16.90 -15.04 10.72
N LYS A 94 18.16 -15.05 11.19
CA LYS A 94 19.12 -13.96 10.93
C LYS A 94 19.48 -13.88 9.45
N GLU A 95 19.71 -15.02 8.83
CA GLU A 95 20.01 -15.17 7.40
C GLU A 95 18.81 -14.77 6.54
N ALA A 96 17.59 -15.10 6.99
CA ALA A 96 16.36 -14.68 6.33
C ALA A 96 16.23 -13.15 6.31
N LEU A 97 16.52 -12.47 7.43
CA LEU A 97 16.53 -11.00 7.49
C LEU A 97 17.65 -10.40 6.64
N ALA A 98 18.88 -10.94 6.72
CA ALA A 98 19.99 -10.49 5.89
C ALA A 98 19.72 -10.69 4.38
N TYR A 99 18.95 -11.72 4.00
CA TYR A 99 18.47 -11.91 2.64
C TYR A 99 17.45 -10.84 2.23
N LEU A 100 16.47 -10.57 3.09
CA LEU A 100 15.43 -9.56 2.86
C LEU A 100 16.01 -8.14 2.70
N GLU A 101 17.01 -7.79 3.53
CA GLU A 101 17.67 -6.49 3.50
C GLU A 101 18.37 -6.18 2.17
N LYS A 102 18.75 -7.20 1.39
CA LYS A 102 19.33 -7.00 0.05
C LYS A 102 18.34 -6.39 -0.94
N GLY A 103 17.04 -6.36 -0.63
CA GLY A 103 16.02 -5.70 -1.45
C GLY A 103 15.68 -6.39 -2.77
N HIS A 104 16.21 -7.60 -3.01
CA HIS A 104 16.00 -8.37 -4.25
C HIS A 104 14.99 -9.50 -4.11
N ALA A 105 14.36 -9.63 -2.94
CA ALA A 105 13.39 -10.69 -2.69
C ALA A 105 12.14 -10.53 -3.58
N LYS A 106 11.71 -11.61 -4.24
CA LYS A 106 10.54 -11.63 -5.13
C LYS A 106 9.34 -12.27 -4.44
N GLY A 107 8.61 -11.46 -3.67
CA GLY A 107 7.40 -11.92 -2.97
C GLY A 107 7.62 -11.97 -1.46
N LYS A 108 7.30 -13.11 -0.83
CA LYS A 108 7.38 -13.30 0.62
C LYS A 108 8.58 -14.17 0.99
N VAL A 109 9.34 -13.71 1.98
CA VAL A 109 10.33 -14.53 2.70
C VAL A 109 9.63 -15.10 3.92
N VAL A 110 9.65 -16.42 4.08
CA VAL A 110 8.94 -17.13 5.16
C VAL A 110 9.97 -17.74 6.10
N VAL A 111 9.74 -17.57 7.40
CA VAL A 111 10.48 -18.31 8.44
C VAL A 111 9.54 -19.39 8.98
N GLN A 112 9.95 -20.65 8.85
CA GLN A 112 9.16 -21.80 9.26
C GLN A 112 9.58 -22.26 10.66
N LEU A 113 8.61 -22.30 11.57
CA LEU A 113 8.74 -22.96 12.86
C LEU A 113 8.61 -24.48 12.64
N ARG A 114 9.48 -25.27 13.29
CA ARG A 114 9.37 -26.73 13.31
C ARG A 114 8.20 -27.17 14.18
#